data_AF-A0A3Q0QX34-F1
#
_entry.id   AF-A0A3Q0QX34-F1
#
_cell.length_a   1.000
_cell.length_b   1.000
_cell.length_c   1.000
_cell.angle_alpha   90.00
_cell.angle_beta   90.00
_cell.angle_gamma   90.00
#
_symmetry.space_group_name_H-M   'P 1'
#
loop_
_entity.id
_entity.type
_entity.pdbx_description
1 polymer ?
#
loop_
_entity_poly.entity_id
_entity_poly.type
_entity_poly.pdbx_seq_one_letter_code
_entity_poly.pdbx_strand_id
1 'polypeptide(L)'
;LGNEISYPLKPFLVESSRDAFWDRALELIEHLSGDMLRINSDPHFFTEVFRDLKKQGRTRFIPKTGSPPSSSSSSSSSPLTNMNVHRTASSLMTVDTRRNRQF
;
A
#
# COMPACT_ATOMS: atom_id res chain seq x y z
N LEU A 1 -0.80 -2.69 4.48
CA LEU A 1 -1.28 -4.08 4.68
C LEU A 1 -2.54 -4.03 5.53
N GLY A 2 -3.33 -5.10 5.56
CA GLY A 2 -4.60 -5.12 6.30
C GLY A 2 -4.40 -4.98 7.81
N ASN A 3 -5.27 -4.21 8.47
CA ASN A 3 -5.27 -4.07 9.93
C ASN A 3 -6.05 -5.19 10.64
N GLU A 4 -6.90 -5.91 9.91
CA GLU A 4 -7.75 -6.99 10.44
C GLU A 4 -7.03 -8.34 10.40
N ILE A 5 -7.34 -9.21 11.36
CA ILE A 5 -6.76 -10.56 11.45
C ILE A 5 -7.27 -11.53 10.38
N SER A 6 -8.40 -11.23 9.74
CA SER A 6 -8.94 -12.04 8.65
C SER A 6 -9.83 -11.21 7.73
N TYR A 7 -9.95 -11.65 6.47
CA TYR A 7 -10.82 -11.06 5.47
C TYR A 7 -11.72 -12.15 4.86
N PRO A 8 -13.02 -11.89 4.65
CA PRO A 8 -13.91 -12.89 4.06
C PRO A 8 -13.52 -13.16 2.60
N LEU A 9 -13.60 -14.42 2.16
CA LEU A 9 -13.27 -14.82 0.78
C LEU A 9 -14.26 -14.26 -0.26
N LYS A 10 -15.55 -14.15 0.10
CA LYS A 10 -16.67 -13.89 -0.83
C LYS A 10 -16.50 -12.64 -1.72
N PRO A 11 -15.92 -11.50 -1.27
CA PRO A 11 -15.68 -10.35 -2.15
C PRO A 11 -14.58 -10.54 -3.20
N PHE A 12 -13.69 -11.52 -3.01
CA PHE A 12 -12.51 -11.75 -3.86
C PHE A 12 -12.68 -12.94 -4.82
N LEU A 13 -13.55 -13.89 -4.48
CA LEU A 13 -13.84 -15.05 -5.31
C LEU A 13 -14.81 -14.68 -6.45
N VAL A 14 -14.26 -14.14 -7.53
CA VAL A 14 -14.97 -13.83 -8.79
C VAL A 14 -15.12 -15.08 -9.68
N GLU A 15 -14.35 -16.13 -9.39
CA GLU A 15 -14.24 -17.34 -10.21
C GLU A 15 -15.17 -18.47 -9.75
N SER A 16 -15.59 -19.30 -10.71
CA SER A 16 -16.44 -20.48 -10.46
C SER A 16 -15.71 -21.58 -9.69
N SER A 17 -14.38 -21.69 -9.84
CA SER A 17 -13.56 -22.68 -9.14
C SER A 17 -12.89 -22.04 -7.94
N ARG A 18 -13.25 -22.51 -6.74
CA ARG A 18 -12.63 -22.08 -5.49
C ARG A 18 -11.19 -22.59 -5.36
N ASP A 19 -10.88 -23.76 -5.92
CA ASP A 19 -9.56 -24.37 -5.76
C ASP A 19 -8.54 -23.65 -6.67
N ALA A 20 -8.92 -23.24 -7.88
CA ALA A 20 -8.09 -22.40 -8.76
C ALA A 20 -7.79 -20.99 -8.18
N PHE A 21 -8.66 -20.47 -7.31
CA PHE A 21 -8.34 -19.27 -6.53
C PHE A 21 -7.20 -19.54 -5.53
N TRP A 22 -7.26 -20.66 -4.81
CA TRP A 22 -6.25 -21.02 -3.81
C TRP A 22 -4.90 -21.41 -4.44
N ASP A 23 -4.91 -22.15 -5.55
CA ASP A 23 -3.68 -22.56 -6.24
C ASP A 23 -2.83 -21.35 -6.64
N ARG A 24 -3.43 -20.35 -7.31
CA ARG A 24 -2.71 -19.12 -7.65
C ARG A 24 -2.44 -18.21 -6.46
N ALA A 25 -3.23 -18.29 -5.38
CA ALA A 25 -2.88 -17.57 -4.15
C ALA A 25 -1.59 -18.12 -3.53
N LEU A 26 -1.39 -19.45 -3.58
CA LEU A 26 -0.16 -20.11 -3.16
C LEU A 26 1.01 -19.78 -4.10
N GLU A 27 0.81 -19.85 -5.42
CA GLU A 27 1.81 -19.47 -6.44
C GLU A 27 2.28 -18.02 -6.28
N LEU A 28 1.35 -17.08 -6.04
CA LEU A 28 1.69 -15.67 -5.77
C LEU A 28 2.47 -15.50 -4.46
N ILE A 29 2.15 -16.26 -3.41
CA ILE A 29 2.93 -16.24 -2.16
C ILE A 29 4.34 -16.79 -2.38
N GLU A 30 4.48 -17.91 -3.10
CA GLU A 30 5.77 -18.53 -3.40
C GLU A 30 6.69 -17.55 -4.14
N HIS A 31 6.19 -16.90 -5.19
CA HIS A 31 6.99 -15.99 -6.00
C HIS A 31 7.17 -14.57 -5.43
N LEU A 32 6.20 -14.02 -4.69
CA LEU A 32 6.21 -12.62 -4.26
C LEU A 32 6.48 -12.41 -2.77
N SER A 33 6.50 -13.45 -1.93
CA SER A 33 6.72 -13.32 -0.48
C SER A 33 8.00 -12.54 -0.11
N GLY A 34 9.09 -12.76 -0.86
CA GLY A 34 10.34 -12.01 -0.70
C GLY A 34 10.16 -10.50 -0.92
N ASP A 35 9.57 -10.10 -2.04
CA ASP A 35 9.34 -8.68 -2.35
C ASP A 35 8.24 -8.06 -1.46
N MET A 36 7.24 -8.84 -1.05
CA MET A 36 6.21 -8.43 -0.08
C MET A 36 6.80 -8.13 1.30
N LEU A 37 7.84 -8.85 1.73
CA LEU A 37 8.59 -8.48 2.94
C LEU A 37 9.52 -7.30 2.66
N ARG A 38 10.24 -7.32 1.52
CA ARG A 38 11.21 -6.28 1.14
C ARG A 38 10.59 -4.89 1.06
N ILE A 39 9.38 -4.74 0.52
CA ILE A 39 8.69 -3.44 0.44
C ILE A 39 8.34 -2.85 1.82
N ASN A 40 8.30 -3.68 2.87
CA ASN A 40 8.12 -3.22 4.25
C ASN A 40 9.46 -2.97 4.98
N SER A 41 10.57 -3.60 4.55
CA SER A 41 11.88 -3.49 5.21
C SER A 41 12.88 -2.54 4.54
N ASP A 42 12.72 -2.26 3.24
CA ASP A 42 13.64 -1.46 2.41
C ASP A 42 12.93 -0.18 1.90
N PRO A 43 13.16 0.99 2.54
CA PRO A 43 12.54 2.26 2.13
C PRO A 43 12.93 2.73 0.72
N HIS A 44 14.11 2.32 0.22
CA HIS A 44 14.53 2.65 -1.13
C HIS A 44 13.68 1.86 -2.12
N PHE A 45 13.58 0.54 -1.97
CA PHE A 45 12.76 -0.33 -2.81
C PHE A 45 11.28 0.12 -2.86
N PHE A 46 10.69 0.49 -1.70
CA PHE A 46 9.35 1.11 -1.68
C PHE A 46 9.26 2.36 -2.57
N THR A 47 10.25 3.25 -2.48
CA THR A 47 10.30 4.49 -3.26
C THR A 47 10.45 4.22 -4.76
N GLU A 48 11.17 3.16 -5.15
CA GLU A 48 11.32 2.74 -6.55
C GLU A 48 9.99 2.23 -7.13
N VAL A 49 9.36 1.27 -6.44
CA VAL A 49 8.06 0.71 -6.84
C VAL A 49 6.99 1.81 -6.93
N PHE A 50 6.97 2.76 -5.98
CA PHE A 50 6.05 3.89 -6.00
C PHE A 50 6.30 4.87 -7.17
N ARG A 51 7.57 5.14 -7.50
CA ARG A 51 7.97 5.96 -8.65
C ARG A 51 7.53 5.32 -9.96
N ASP A 52 7.69 4.02 -10.10
CA ASP A 52 7.36 3.28 -11.32
C ASP A 52 5.84 3.16 -11.51
N LEU A 53 5.08 2.98 -10.43
CA LEU A 53 3.62 3.07 -10.45
C LEU A 53 3.14 4.45 -10.95
N LYS A 54 3.76 5.55 -10.48
CA LYS A 54 3.45 6.92 -10.95
C LYS A 54 3.77 7.14 -12.42
N LYS A 55 4.74 6.41 -12.99
CA LYS A 55 5.06 6.46 -14.43
C LYS A 55 3.93 5.84 -15.25
N GLN A 56 3.41 4.68 -14.85
CA GLN A 56 2.31 3.98 -15.55
C GLN A 56 1.03 4.83 -15.62
N GLY A 57 0.70 5.55 -14.54
CA GLY A 57 -0.44 6.46 -14.50
C GLY A 57 -0.36 7.63 -15.49
N ARG A 58 0.85 8.08 -15.86
CA ARG A 58 1.06 9.18 -16.82
C ARG A 58 0.91 8.71 -18.27
N THR A 59 1.33 7.48 -18.58
CA THR A 59 1.26 6.92 -19.95
C THR A 59 -0.17 6.72 -20.46
N ARG A 60 -1.17 6.56 -19.57
CA ARG A 60 -2.59 6.44 -19.98
C ARG A 60 -3.25 7.76 -20.41
N PHE A 61 -2.60 8.90 -20.18
CA PHE A 61 -3.06 10.21 -20.62
C PHE A 61 -2.15 10.78 -21.72
N ILE A 62 -2.05 10.08 -22.85
CA ILE A 62 -1.76 10.75 -24.12
C ILE A 62 -3.10 11.29 -24.62
N PRO A 63 -3.38 12.60 -24.54
CA PRO A 63 -4.54 13.15 -25.23
C PRO A 63 -4.34 12.87 -26.73
N LYS A 64 -5.33 12.25 -27.39
CA LYS A 64 -5.33 12.13 -28.84
C LYS A 64 -5.31 13.54 -29.41
N THR A 65 -4.18 13.96 -29.96
CA THR A 65 -3.96 15.32 -30.47
C THR A 65 -4.71 15.51 -31.79
N GLY A 66 -6.00 15.84 -31.67
CA GLY A 66 -6.71 16.64 -32.66
C GLY A 66 -6.74 18.09 -32.19
N SER A 67 -6.05 18.96 -32.92
CA SER A 67 -5.97 20.43 -32.74
C SER A 67 -5.06 20.97 -31.62
N PRO A 68 -4.27 22.02 -31.89
CA PRO A 68 -3.57 22.80 -30.87
C PRO A 68 -4.45 23.98 -30.38
N PRO A 69 -4.27 24.40 -29.11
CA PRO A 69 -4.52 25.79 -28.73
C PRO A 69 -3.27 26.49 -28.19
N SER A 70 -3.20 27.77 -28.48
CA SER A 70 -2.13 28.72 -28.18
C SER A 70 -1.93 28.99 -26.68
N SER A 71 -0.66 29.09 -26.29
CA SER A 71 -0.10 29.98 -25.25
C SER A 71 -1.02 30.61 -24.19
N SER A 72 -0.85 30.20 -22.94
CA SER A 72 -0.91 31.12 -21.79
C SER A 72 -0.02 30.63 -20.63
N SER A 73 0.83 31.55 -20.19
CA SER A 73 1.16 31.92 -18.80
C SER A 73 0.24 31.35 -17.70
N SER A 74 0.68 31.09 -16.46
CA SER A 74 1.86 31.63 -15.76
C SER A 74 2.21 30.84 -14.48
N SER A 75 3.48 30.95 -14.09
CA SER A 75 4.08 30.76 -12.75
C SER A 75 3.16 30.59 -11.52
N SER A 76 3.47 29.60 -10.68
CA SER A 76 3.85 29.87 -9.28
C SER A 76 4.64 28.72 -8.66
N SER A 77 5.83 29.04 -8.15
CA SER A 77 6.73 28.15 -7.43
C SER A 77 6.75 28.52 -5.94
N SER A 78 6.53 27.57 -5.03
CA SER A 78 6.87 27.69 -3.59
C SER A 78 6.86 26.32 -2.88
N PRO A 79 7.52 26.18 -1.71
CA PRO A 79 8.38 25.02 -1.48
C PRO A 79 7.92 24.02 -0.41
N LEU A 80 8.71 22.94 -0.30
CA LEU A 80 8.64 21.91 0.74
C LEU A 80 8.71 22.47 2.17
N THR A 81 7.73 22.10 2.98
CA THR A 81 7.71 22.10 4.45
C THR A 81 6.73 20.99 4.89
N ASN A 82 6.92 20.23 5.98
CA ASN A 82 8.06 20.06 6.88
C ASN A 82 7.95 18.63 7.46
N MET A 83 9.04 17.86 7.54
CA MET A 83 8.99 16.55 8.25
C MET A 83 9.03 16.82 9.76
N ASN A 84 7.89 16.67 10.44
CA ASN A 84 7.86 16.79 11.90
C ASN A 84 7.80 15.41 12.59
N VAL A 85 8.96 14.95 13.06
CA VAL A 85 9.14 13.65 13.72
C VAL A 85 8.82 13.79 15.21
N HIS A 86 7.54 13.73 15.60
CA HIS A 86 7.18 13.68 17.02
C HIS A 86 7.17 12.26 17.57
N ARG A 87 8.35 11.87 18.05
CA ARG A 87 8.56 10.80 19.01
C ARG A 87 7.94 11.19 20.36
N THR A 88 6.76 10.67 20.68
CA THR A 88 6.22 10.71 22.05
C THR A 88 5.88 9.30 22.50
N ALA A 89 6.69 8.76 23.41
CA ALA A 89 6.36 7.54 24.14
C ALA A 89 5.37 7.82 25.28
N SER A 90 4.84 6.75 25.88
CA SER A 90 4.00 6.72 27.09
C SER A 90 2.49 6.92 26.89
N SER A 91 1.79 5.79 26.76
CA SER A 91 0.65 5.51 27.63
C SER A 91 0.60 4.01 27.95
N LEU A 92 0.94 3.68 29.20
CA LEU A 92 0.88 2.31 29.73
C LEU A 92 -0.57 1.91 29.95
N MET A 93 -1.12 1.08 29.06
CA MET A 93 -2.32 0.30 29.36
C MET A 93 -1.94 -0.85 30.30
N THR A 94 -1.85 -0.54 31.60
CA THR A 94 -1.68 -1.55 32.66
C THR A 94 -2.95 -2.40 32.76
N VAL A 95 -3.00 -3.50 32.01
CA VAL A 95 -4.04 -4.52 32.16
C VAL A 95 -3.70 -5.34 33.41
N ASP A 96 -4.29 -4.92 34.53
CA ASP A 96 -4.11 -5.57 35.83
C ASP A 96 -4.67 -7.00 35.80
N THR A 97 -3.77 -7.97 35.64
CA THR A 97 -4.09 -9.39 35.55
C THR A 97 -4.41 -9.93 36.94
N ARG A 98 -5.63 -9.66 37.42
CA ARG A 98 -6.18 -10.25 38.65
C ARG A 98 -6.47 -11.74 38.48
N ARG A 99 -5.38 -12.51 38.56
CA ARG A 99 -5.22 -13.73 39.38
C ARG A 99 -6.47 -14.61 39.49
N ASN A 100 -6.73 -15.38 38.43
CA ASN A 100 -7.59 -16.57 38.49
C ASN A 100 -6.97 -17.63 39.41
N ARG A 101 -7.40 -17.72 40.68
CA ARG A 101 -7.05 -18.84 41.59
C ARG A 101 -7.97 -18.95 42.81
N GLN A 102 -9.20 -19.42 42.64
CA GLN A 102 -9.95 -20.15 43.67
C GLN A 102 -10.90 -21.15 43.01
N PHE A 103 -11.04 -22.31 43.67
CA PHE A 103 -11.69 -23.55 43.21
C PHE A 103 -10.88 -24.33 42.16
#